data_AF-A0A3S3PY60-F1
#
_entry.id   AF-A0A3S3PY60-F1
#
_cell.length_a   1.000
_cell.length_b   1.000
_cell.length_c   1.000
_cell.angle_alpha   90.00
_cell.angle_beta   90.00
_cell.angle_gamma   90.00
#
_symmetry.space_group_name_H-M   'P 1'
#
loop_
_entity.id
_entity.type
_entity.pdbx_description
1 polymer ?
#
loop_
_entity_poly.entity_id
_entity_poly.type
_entity_poly.pdbx_seq_one_letter_code
_entity_poly.pdbx_strand_id
1 'polypeptide(L)'
;MALPSHFMTSVLSKPGDTGANLFGFNVTLTNTNNMPGSNTQGLTMARIDIAGGGLVPPHAHPRASEVTLVLTGTLLVGFVDTSYRLFTQQLRVGDSFVFPRGMSHFLYNLDQKEPALTISGLNSQNPGSQISALSNFATKPAILDDILKKSYRISGQDVERIRKNLGG
;
A
#
# COMPACT_ATOMS: atom_id res chain seq x y z
N MET A 1 16.74 -23.72 -19.12
CA MET A 1 17.45 -23.93 -17.84
C MET A 1 17.34 -22.66 -17.01
N ALA A 2 17.23 -22.75 -15.69
CA ALA A 2 17.26 -21.56 -14.84
C ALA A 2 18.68 -20.98 -14.77
N LEU A 3 18.80 -19.65 -14.75
CA LEU A 3 20.07 -18.93 -14.63
C LEU A 3 20.13 -18.20 -13.29
N PRO A 4 21.32 -17.95 -12.70
CA PRO A 4 21.44 -17.14 -11.49
C PRO A 4 20.77 -15.76 -11.60
N SER A 5 20.81 -15.15 -12.78
CA SER A 5 20.14 -13.88 -13.07
C SER A 5 18.61 -13.93 -12.93
N HIS A 6 17.97 -15.10 -13.00
CA HIS A 6 16.54 -15.23 -12.74
C HIS A 6 16.18 -15.04 -11.26
N PHE A 7 17.14 -15.23 -10.35
CA PHE A 7 16.93 -15.22 -8.90
C PHE A 7 17.43 -13.93 -8.23
N MET A 8 17.78 -12.93 -9.01
CA MET A 8 18.23 -11.63 -8.50
C MET A 8 17.56 -10.50 -9.27
N THR A 9 17.45 -9.33 -8.63
CA THR A 9 16.94 -8.12 -9.27
C THR A 9 17.47 -6.89 -8.58
N SER A 10 17.69 -5.81 -9.33
CA SER A 10 18.07 -4.50 -8.80
C SER A 10 16.91 -3.50 -8.85
N VAL A 11 15.67 -3.97 -9.10
CA VAL A 11 14.51 -3.09 -9.27
C VAL A 11 14.23 -2.20 -8.05
N LEU A 12 14.60 -2.66 -6.85
CA LEU A 12 14.42 -1.92 -5.60
C LEU A 12 15.59 -0.96 -5.26
N SER A 13 16.60 -0.87 -6.12
CA SER A 13 17.83 -0.08 -5.83
C SER A 13 17.63 1.43 -5.89
N LYS A 14 16.55 1.91 -6.53
CA LYS A 14 16.30 3.33 -6.76
C LYS A 14 14.97 3.76 -6.16
N PRO A 15 14.87 5.01 -5.67
CA PRO A 15 13.59 5.57 -5.26
C PRO A 15 12.63 5.66 -6.44
N GLY A 16 11.36 5.39 -6.16
CA GLY A 16 10.29 5.66 -7.10
C GLY A 16 9.80 7.11 -7.07
N ASP A 17 8.98 7.48 -8.05
CA ASP A 17 8.40 8.83 -8.14
C ASP A 17 7.18 8.96 -7.20
N THR A 18 7.37 9.66 -6.08
CA THR A 18 6.31 9.94 -5.11
C THR A 18 5.37 11.06 -5.56
N GLY A 19 5.71 11.82 -6.61
CA GLY A 19 4.86 12.85 -7.21
C GLY A 19 3.83 12.30 -8.19
N ALA A 20 3.92 11.01 -8.54
CA ALA A 20 3.07 10.37 -9.53
C ALA A 20 1.61 10.12 -9.07
N ASN A 21 1.30 10.29 -7.79
CA ASN A 21 -0.07 10.21 -7.28
C ASN A 21 -0.36 11.24 -6.19
N LEU A 22 -1.65 11.45 -5.95
CA LEU A 22 -2.18 12.46 -5.03
C LEU A 22 -1.85 12.21 -3.55
N PHE A 23 -1.34 11.02 -3.21
CA PHE A 23 -1.08 10.62 -1.84
C PHE A 23 0.42 10.70 -1.46
N GLY A 24 1.31 11.00 -2.41
CA GLY A 24 2.71 11.25 -2.10
C GLY A 24 3.55 10.01 -1.77
N PHE A 25 3.25 8.85 -2.38
CA PHE A 25 4.03 7.62 -2.17
C PHE A 25 4.34 6.91 -3.50
N ASN A 26 5.30 5.98 -3.49
CA ASN A 26 5.47 5.01 -4.57
C ASN A 26 5.72 3.61 -4.00
N VAL A 27 5.26 2.59 -4.72
CA VAL A 27 5.57 1.19 -4.42
C VAL A 27 6.24 0.57 -5.64
N THR A 28 7.45 0.07 -5.45
CA THR A 28 8.15 -0.77 -6.42
C THR A 28 8.16 -2.21 -5.91
N LEU A 29 7.53 -3.12 -6.66
CA LEU A 29 7.41 -4.54 -6.28
C LEU A 29 8.39 -5.41 -7.06
N THR A 30 8.89 -6.45 -6.41
CA THR A 30 9.39 -7.62 -7.11
C THR A 30 8.25 -8.47 -7.62
N ASN A 31 8.40 -9.06 -8.81
CA ASN A 31 7.42 -9.95 -9.41
C ASN A 31 8.09 -10.90 -10.40
N THR A 32 7.31 -11.80 -11.00
CA THR A 32 7.83 -12.80 -11.94
C THR A 32 8.38 -12.21 -13.24
N ASN A 33 8.13 -10.94 -13.56
CA ASN A 33 8.71 -10.28 -14.73
C ASN A 33 10.11 -9.73 -14.44
N ASN A 34 10.33 -9.15 -13.26
CA ASN A 34 11.61 -8.53 -12.89
C ASN A 34 12.50 -9.41 -11.99
N MET A 35 11.98 -10.52 -11.48
CA MET A 35 12.69 -11.59 -10.78
C MET A 35 11.98 -12.93 -11.03
N PRO A 36 12.15 -13.56 -12.20
CA PRO A 36 11.40 -14.76 -12.61
C PRO A 36 11.48 -15.94 -11.63
N GLY A 37 12.61 -16.09 -10.93
CA GLY A 37 12.83 -17.10 -9.91
C GLY A 37 11.93 -16.98 -8.67
N SER A 38 11.19 -15.87 -8.52
CA SER A 38 10.15 -15.73 -7.48
C SER A 38 8.90 -16.55 -7.75
N ASN A 39 8.72 -17.06 -8.97
CA ASN A 39 7.58 -17.92 -9.30
C ASN A 39 7.58 -19.18 -8.42
N THR A 40 6.39 -19.55 -7.90
CA THR A 40 6.14 -20.67 -6.99
C THR A 40 6.83 -20.59 -5.62
N GLN A 41 7.50 -19.49 -5.27
CA GLN A 41 8.18 -19.34 -3.97
C GLN A 41 7.30 -18.69 -2.90
N GLY A 42 6.12 -18.16 -3.29
CA GLY A 42 5.17 -17.59 -2.33
C GLY A 42 5.68 -16.32 -1.64
N LEU A 43 6.52 -15.52 -2.29
CA LEU A 43 7.10 -14.31 -1.72
C LEU A 43 7.17 -13.14 -2.70
N THR A 44 7.02 -11.93 -2.15
CA THR A 44 7.20 -10.64 -2.84
C THR A 44 7.94 -9.69 -1.89
N MET A 45 8.81 -8.86 -2.44
CA MET A 45 9.38 -7.72 -1.73
C MET A 45 8.83 -6.42 -2.32
N ALA A 46 8.64 -5.42 -1.46
CA ALA A 46 8.22 -4.09 -1.84
C ALA A 46 9.25 -3.07 -1.33
N ARG A 47 9.60 -2.11 -2.18
CA ARG A 47 10.17 -0.84 -1.76
C ARG A 47 9.06 0.19 -1.73
N ILE A 48 8.94 0.91 -0.63
CA ILE A 48 7.94 1.96 -0.47
C ILE A 48 8.65 3.27 -0.15
N ASP A 49 8.63 4.20 -1.10
CA ASP A 49 9.12 5.57 -0.92
C ASP A 49 7.92 6.46 -0.57
N ILE A 50 8.03 7.27 0.48
CA ILE A 50 6.93 8.11 0.98
C ILE A 50 7.47 9.54 1.15
N ALA A 51 6.89 10.51 0.45
CA ALA A 51 7.27 11.91 0.55
C ALA A 51 7.02 12.47 1.96
N GLY A 52 7.54 13.66 2.26
CA GLY A 52 7.12 14.42 3.44
C GLY A 52 5.59 14.60 3.44
N GLY A 53 4.92 14.23 4.53
CA GLY A 53 3.46 14.22 4.66
C GLY A 53 2.75 13.19 3.78
N GLY A 54 3.49 12.30 3.11
CA GLY A 54 2.95 11.27 2.24
C GLY A 54 2.17 10.20 3.00
N LEU A 55 1.19 9.62 2.33
CA LEU A 55 0.28 8.62 2.86
C LEU A 55 0.21 7.43 1.90
N VAL A 56 0.53 6.23 2.39
CA VAL A 56 0.01 5.00 1.78
C VAL A 56 -1.39 4.79 2.36
N PRO A 57 -2.47 5.06 1.59
CA PRO A 57 -3.81 5.13 2.17
C PRO A 57 -4.28 3.79 2.72
N PRO A 58 -5.37 3.77 3.51
CA PRO A 58 -5.99 2.52 3.95
C PRO A 58 -6.18 1.54 2.79
N HIS A 59 -5.53 0.38 2.88
CA HIS A 59 -5.56 -0.66 1.86
C HIS A 59 -5.37 -2.05 2.48
N ALA A 60 -5.63 -3.10 1.70
CA ALA A 60 -5.44 -4.48 2.13
C ALA A 60 -4.82 -5.36 1.05
N HIS A 61 -4.11 -6.40 1.48
CA HIS A 61 -3.59 -7.47 0.65
C HIS A 61 -4.45 -8.73 0.82
N PRO A 62 -5.34 -9.07 -0.14
CA PRO A 62 -6.25 -10.20 0.02
C PRO A 62 -5.54 -11.55 0.07
N ARG A 63 -4.31 -11.64 -0.45
CA ARG A 63 -3.58 -12.91 -0.58
C ARG A 63 -2.29 -12.99 0.23
N ALA A 64 -1.94 -11.97 1.03
CA ALA A 64 -0.70 -11.97 1.80
C ALA A 64 -0.84 -11.22 3.13
N SER A 65 -0.12 -11.68 4.14
CA SER A 65 0.34 -10.82 5.24
C SER A 65 1.58 -10.06 4.78
N GLU A 66 1.81 -8.89 5.37
CA GLU A 66 2.99 -8.06 5.12
C GLU A 66 3.78 -7.86 6.41
N VAL A 67 5.11 -7.82 6.31
CA VAL A 67 5.99 -7.23 7.33
C VAL A 67 6.79 -6.11 6.69
N THR A 68 6.88 -4.97 7.36
CA THR A 68 7.60 -3.77 6.91
C THR A 68 8.75 -3.47 7.87
N LEU A 69 9.91 -3.05 7.33
CA LEU A 69 11.06 -2.50 8.05
C LEU A 69 11.32 -1.06 7.59
N VAL A 70 11.49 -0.13 8.53
CA VAL A 70 11.85 1.27 8.21
C VAL A 70 13.35 1.41 8.01
N LEU A 71 13.75 1.97 6.86
CA LEU A 71 15.15 2.25 6.53
C LEU A 71 15.51 3.73 6.64
N THR A 72 14.54 4.63 6.47
CA THR A 72 14.74 6.08 6.58
C THR A 72 13.47 6.76 7.06
N GLY A 73 13.61 7.84 7.82
CA GLY A 73 12.50 8.64 8.32
C GLY A 73 11.78 8.02 9.51
N THR A 74 10.54 8.44 9.71
CA THR A 74 9.66 7.97 10.81
C THR A 74 8.24 7.86 10.27
N LEU A 75 7.56 6.76 10.58
CA LEU A 75 6.23 6.47 10.04
C LEU A 75 5.25 6.14 11.16
N LEU A 76 4.06 6.73 11.10
CA LEU A 76 2.90 6.20 11.80
C LEU A 76 2.29 5.09 10.95
N VAL A 77 2.24 3.88 11.48
CA VAL A 77 1.63 2.74 10.79
C VAL A 77 0.51 2.16 11.64
N GLY A 78 -0.45 1.51 11.01
CA GLY A 78 -1.43 0.74 11.76
C GLY A 78 -2.36 -0.09 10.89
N PHE A 79 -3.02 -1.06 11.52
CA PHE A 79 -4.11 -1.83 10.91
C PHE A 79 -5.35 -1.80 11.80
N VAL A 80 -6.50 -2.06 11.18
CA VAL A 80 -7.79 -2.19 11.86
C VAL A 80 -8.21 -3.65 11.81
N ASP A 81 -8.54 -4.23 12.98
CA ASP A 81 -9.04 -5.60 13.07
C ASP A 81 -10.55 -5.72 12.80
N THR A 82 -11.08 -6.94 12.85
CA THR A 82 -12.50 -7.21 12.59
C THR A 82 -13.44 -6.70 13.68
N SER A 83 -12.92 -6.27 14.84
CA SER A 83 -13.67 -5.58 15.89
C SER A 83 -13.68 -4.07 15.71
N TYR A 84 -13.11 -3.57 14.61
CA TYR A 84 -12.87 -2.16 14.33
C TYR A 84 -11.89 -1.49 15.29
N ARG A 85 -11.02 -2.28 15.93
CA ARG A 85 -9.96 -1.77 16.80
C ARG A 85 -8.72 -1.42 15.98
N LEU A 86 -8.22 -0.21 16.19
CA LEU A 86 -6.95 0.24 15.64
C LEU A 86 -5.77 -0.30 16.48
N PHE A 87 -4.82 -0.94 15.80
CA PHE A 87 -3.48 -1.20 16.31
C PHE A 87 -2.51 -0.31 15.54
N THR A 88 -1.80 0.55 16.26
CA THR A 88 -0.96 1.60 15.64
C THR A 88 0.32 1.80 16.42
N GLN A 89 1.40 2.17 15.73
CA GLN A 89 2.70 2.47 16.31
C GLN A 89 3.45 3.48 15.43
N GLN A 90 4.19 4.38 16.07
CA GLN A 90 5.20 5.19 15.39
C GLN A 90 6.50 4.39 15.30
N LEU A 91 6.93 4.09 14.07
CA LEU A 91 8.15 3.36 13.76
C LEU A 91 9.29 4.32 13.40
N ARG A 92 10.49 4.01 13.86
CA ARG A 92 11.75 4.67 13.53
C ARG A 92 12.63 3.72 12.72
N VAL A 93 13.75 4.23 12.20
CA VAL A 93 14.73 3.43 11.47
C VAL A 93 15.13 2.19 12.28
N GLY A 94 15.03 1.01 11.67
CA GLY A 94 15.29 -0.29 12.30
C GLY A 94 14.05 -0.98 12.88
N ASP A 95 12.96 -0.26 13.13
CA ASP A 95 11.73 -0.85 13.63
C ASP A 95 10.98 -1.62 12.53
N SER A 96 10.33 -2.71 12.93
CA SER A 96 9.48 -3.52 12.04
C SER A 96 8.05 -3.63 12.56
N PHE A 97 7.10 -3.81 11.65
CA PHE A 97 5.68 -3.97 11.98
C PHE A 97 5.00 -4.97 11.02
N VAL A 98 4.09 -5.78 11.55
CA VAL A 98 3.38 -6.82 10.80
C VAL A 98 1.92 -6.43 10.56
N PHE A 99 1.47 -6.57 9.32
CA PHE A 99 0.09 -6.37 8.90
C PHE A 99 -0.55 -7.73 8.59
N PRO A 100 -1.60 -8.15 9.32
CA PRO A 100 -2.26 -9.42 9.07
C PRO A 100 -2.94 -9.47 7.69
N ARG A 101 -2.95 -10.65 7.08
CA ARG A 101 -3.58 -10.88 5.76
C ARG A 101 -5.00 -10.34 5.70
N GLY A 102 -5.29 -9.57 4.65
CA GLY A 102 -6.61 -9.03 4.37
C GLY A 102 -7.07 -7.89 5.28
N MET A 103 -6.27 -7.48 6.28
CA MET A 103 -6.63 -6.37 7.17
C MET A 103 -6.30 -5.03 6.52
N SER A 104 -7.23 -4.08 6.67
CA SER A 104 -7.01 -2.71 6.22
C SER A 104 -5.92 -2.06 7.06
N HIS A 105 -4.87 -1.55 6.41
CA HIS A 105 -3.73 -0.91 7.06
C HIS A 105 -3.24 0.30 6.27
N PHE A 106 -2.38 1.11 6.90
CA PHE A 106 -1.84 2.35 6.33
C PHE A 106 -0.43 2.64 6.83
N LEU A 107 0.30 3.46 6.07
CA LEU A 107 1.58 4.06 6.46
C LEU A 107 1.50 5.56 6.22
N TYR A 108 1.80 6.37 7.22
CA TYR A 108 1.76 7.83 7.13
C TYR A 108 3.08 8.43 7.59
N ASN A 109 3.68 9.27 6.74
CA ASN A 109 4.87 10.04 7.10
C ASN A 109 4.48 11.28 7.90
N LEU A 110 4.81 11.27 9.19
CA LEU A 110 4.52 12.36 10.10
C LEU A 110 5.40 13.59 9.80
N ASP A 111 6.61 13.40 9.26
CA ASP A 111 7.47 14.49 8.85
C ASP A 111 6.91 15.13 7.58
N GLN A 112 6.67 16.44 7.60
CA GLN A 112 6.06 17.17 6.49
C GLN A 112 7.04 17.55 5.39
N LYS A 113 8.35 17.37 5.61
CA LYS A 113 9.41 17.81 4.69
C LYS A 113 10.27 16.64 4.25
N GLU A 114 10.74 15.85 5.21
CA GLU A 114 11.69 14.78 4.94
C GLU A 114 10.98 13.50 4.48
N PRO A 115 11.49 12.81 3.44
CA PRO A 115 10.92 11.56 2.97
C PRO A 115 11.23 10.39 3.92
N ALA A 116 10.43 9.34 3.81
CA ALA A 116 10.62 8.06 4.48
C ALA A 116 10.74 6.92 3.47
N LEU A 117 11.42 5.85 3.88
CA LEU A 117 11.65 4.65 3.08
C LEU A 117 11.41 3.40 3.92
N THR A 118 10.62 2.47 3.38
CA THR A 118 10.51 1.11 3.93
C THR A 118 10.81 0.05 2.89
N ILE A 119 11.20 -1.13 3.40
CA ILE A 119 11.18 -2.38 2.65
C ILE A 119 10.19 -3.32 3.32
N SER A 120 9.34 -3.94 2.51
CA SER A 120 8.33 -4.89 2.97
C SER A 120 8.53 -6.26 2.36
N GLY A 121 8.23 -7.30 3.13
CA GLY A 121 8.11 -8.68 2.67
C GLY A 121 6.66 -9.14 2.76
N LEU A 122 6.17 -9.79 1.70
CA LEU A 122 4.81 -10.33 1.62
C LEU A 122 4.85 -11.82 1.36
N ASN A 123 4.03 -12.60 2.09
CA ASN A 123 4.01 -14.06 1.99
C ASN A 123 3.11 -14.60 0.86
N SER A 124 3.16 -13.95 -0.30
CA SER A 124 2.59 -14.42 -1.56
C SER A 124 3.38 -13.81 -2.71
N GLN A 125 3.59 -14.58 -3.80
CA GLN A 125 4.19 -14.06 -5.05
C GLN A 125 3.27 -13.07 -5.79
N ASN A 126 1.99 -13.02 -5.41
CA ASN A 126 1.00 -12.10 -5.94
C ASN A 126 0.08 -11.68 -4.79
N PRO A 127 0.49 -10.73 -3.93
CA PRO A 127 -0.30 -10.32 -2.77
C PRO A 127 -1.63 -9.66 -3.16
N GLY A 128 -1.64 -8.93 -4.28
CA GLY A 128 -2.71 -8.00 -4.65
C GLY A 128 -2.75 -6.80 -3.71
N SER A 129 -3.33 -5.69 -4.15
CA SER A 129 -3.57 -4.54 -3.27
C SER A 129 -4.91 -3.93 -3.62
N GLN A 130 -5.68 -3.60 -2.59
CA GLN A 130 -6.96 -2.91 -2.74
C GLN A 130 -6.95 -1.68 -1.84
N ILE A 131 -6.81 -0.49 -2.45
CA ILE A 131 -6.93 0.78 -1.76
C ILE A 131 -8.40 1.06 -1.50
N SER A 132 -8.77 1.20 -0.23
CA SER A 132 -10.17 1.28 0.21
C SER A 132 -10.95 2.42 -0.45
N ALA A 133 -10.36 3.61 -0.57
CA ALA A 133 -11.03 4.75 -1.20
C ALA A 133 -11.32 4.48 -2.70
N LEU A 134 -10.33 3.98 -3.44
CA LEU A 134 -10.47 3.70 -4.87
C LEU A 134 -11.43 2.53 -5.13
N SER A 135 -11.39 1.48 -4.30
CA SER A 135 -12.28 0.32 -4.46
C SER A 135 -13.76 0.63 -4.20
N ASN A 136 -14.05 1.69 -3.44
CA ASN A 136 -15.43 2.09 -3.16
C ASN A 136 -15.92 3.18 -4.12
N PHE A 137 -15.07 4.14 -4.48
CA PHE A 137 -15.52 5.32 -5.23
C PHE A 137 -15.05 5.37 -6.69
N ALA A 138 -13.94 4.75 -7.05
CA ALA A 138 -13.31 4.89 -8.37
C ALA A 138 -13.38 3.61 -9.25
N THR A 139 -14.44 2.80 -9.08
CA THR A 139 -14.62 1.54 -9.81
C THR A 139 -15.11 1.75 -11.25
N LYS A 140 -14.77 0.81 -12.13
CA LYS A 140 -15.23 0.77 -13.53
C LYS A 140 -15.73 -0.65 -13.85
N PRO A 141 -17.04 -0.86 -14.07
CA PRO A 141 -18.14 0.11 -13.95
C PRO A 141 -18.30 0.64 -12.52
N ALA A 142 -18.88 1.83 -12.38
CA ALA A 142 -19.07 2.47 -11.09
C ALA A 142 -20.08 1.71 -10.21
N ILE A 143 -19.79 1.62 -8.90
CA ILE A 143 -20.77 1.17 -7.91
C ILE A 143 -21.97 2.12 -7.93
N LEU A 144 -23.18 1.56 -7.87
CA LEU A 144 -24.42 2.34 -7.83
C LEU A 144 -24.40 3.35 -6.68
N ASP A 145 -24.69 4.62 -6.97
CA ASP A 145 -24.61 5.71 -6.00
C ASP A 145 -25.47 5.45 -4.76
N ASP A 146 -26.62 4.78 -4.91
CA ASP A 146 -27.47 4.42 -3.78
C ASP A 146 -26.82 3.45 -2.79
N ILE A 147 -25.90 2.59 -3.25
CA ILE A 147 -25.08 1.76 -2.35
C ILE A 147 -24.15 2.67 -1.54
N LEU A 148 -23.43 3.59 -2.19
CA LEU A 148 -22.48 4.48 -1.50
C LEU A 148 -23.18 5.46 -0.56
N LYS A 149 -24.29 6.07 -1.00
CA LYS A 149 -25.12 6.97 -0.17
C LYS A 149 -25.59 6.27 1.09
N LYS A 150 -26.08 5.03 0.98
CA LYS A 150 -26.56 4.24 2.14
C LYS A 150 -25.40 3.80 3.03
N SER A 151 -24.31 3.29 2.45
CA SER A 151 -23.15 2.77 3.19
C SER A 151 -22.40 3.86 3.96
N TYR A 152 -22.22 5.03 3.36
CA TYR A 152 -21.46 6.14 3.95
C TYR A 152 -22.35 7.20 4.61
N ARG A 153 -23.67 7.10 4.50
CA ARG A 153 -24.64 8.08 5.02
C ARG A 153 -24.43 9.49 4.46
N ILE A 154 -24.16 9.56 3.16
CA ILE A 154 -23.84 10.80 2.43
C ILE A 154 -24.83 11.08 1.29
N SER A 155 -24.80 12.31 0.76
CA SER A 155 -25.62 12.73 -0.39
C SER A 155 -25.02 12.31 -1.74
N GLY A 156 -25.79 12.46 -2.82
CA GLY A 156 -25.26 12.27 -4.18
C GLY A 156 -24.15 13.27 -4.52
N GLN A 157 -24.29 14.52 -4.07
CA GLN A 157 -23.25 15.56 -4.25
C GLN A 157 -21.94 15.17 -3.56
N ASP A 158 -22.01 14.52 -2.40
CA ASP A 158 -20.82 14.02 -1.71
C ASP A 158 -20.15 12.87 -2.50
N VAL A 159 -20.93 11.94 -3.07
CA VAL A 159 -20.40 10.87 -3.92
C VAL A 159 -19.67 11.44 -5.13
N GLU A 160 -20.30 12.38 -5.84
CA GLU A 160 -19.70 13.07 -6.99
C GLU A 160 -18.42 13.81 -6.60
N ARG A 161 -18.43 14.52 -5.47
CA ARG A 161 -17.26 15.23 -4.95
C ARG A 161 -16.11 14.27 -4.63
N ILE A 162 -16.38 13.15 -3.97
CA ILE A 162 -15.34 12.16 -3.63
C ILE A 162 -14.76 11.54 -4.89
N ARG A 163 -15.59 11.15 -5.86
CA ARG A 163 -15.13 10.62 -7.16
C ARG A 163 -14.20 11.59 -7.88
N LYS A 164 -14.62 12.86 -7.97
CA LYS A 164 -13.81 13.92 -8.58
C LYS A 164 -12.45 14.06 -7.89
N ASN A 165 -12.40 14.02 -6.56
CA ASN A 165 -11.15 14.11 -5.80
C ASN A 165 -10.23 12.90 -6.02
N LEU A 166 -10.76 11.76 -6.42
CA LEU A 166 -10.02 10.52 -6.67
C LEU A 166 -9.68 10.29 -8.15
N GLY A 167 -9.89 11.30 -9.02
CA GLY A 167 -9.50 11.25 -10.42
C GLY A 167 -10.62 11.04 -11.43
N GLY A 168 -11.89 11.07 -11.02
CA GLY A 168 -13.07 10.96 -11.90
C GLY A 168 -13.56 9.54 -12.08
#